data_AF-A0A554KPS9-F1
#
_entry.id   AF-A0A554KPS9-F1
#
_cell.length_a   1.000
_cell.length_b   1.000
_cell.length_c   1.000
_cell.angle_alpha   90.00
_cell.angle_beta   90.00
_cell.angle_gamma   90.00
#
_symmetry.space_group_name_H-M   'P 1'
#
loop_
_entity.id
_entity.type
_entity.pdbx_description
1 polymer ?
#
loop_
_entity_poly.entity_id
_entity_poly.type
_entity_poly.pdbx_seq_one_letter_code
_entity_poly.pdbx_strand_id
1 'polypeptide(L)'
;MYGHRRSSDAGAWFYLFLMFAVIVFVVVGFFGGLFVDEAVAIRALKTSGFSSITILDRDWCAVALRGCSTGDAAKFTARAVNPVGDTVEVCVCAGWLLKGATIRTQ
;
A
#
# COMPACT_ATOMS: atom_id res chain seq x y z
N MET A 1 -40.73 35.21 -25.03
CA MET A 1 -39.93 35.34 -23.79
C MET A 1 -39.71 33.96 -23.20
N TYR A 2 -38.59 33.75 -22.49
CA TYR A 2 -38.05 32.50 -21.94
C TYR A 2 -37.21 31.64 -22.89
N GLY A 3 -36.01 32.14 -23.17
CA GLY A 3 -34.93 31.39 -23.77
C GLY A 3 -34.23 30.47 -22.75
N HIS A 4 -33.98 29.25 -23.21
CA HIS A 4 -32.86 28.36 -22.91
C HIS A 4 -31.94 28.76 -21.74
N ARG A 5 -32.24 28.24 -20.53
CA ARG A 5 -31.25 27.98 -19.47
C ARG A 5 -31.48 26.58 -18.89
N ARG A 6 -31.01 25.54 -19.59
CA ARG A 6 -31.10 24.14 -19.09
C ARG A 6 -29.96 23.23 -19.55
N SER A 7 -28.85 23.78 -20.06
CA SER A 7 -27.71 22.95 -20.51
C SER A 7 -26.42 23.14 -19.72
N SER A 8 -26.33 24.16 -18.85
CA SER A 8 -25.10 24.41 -18.06
C SER A 8 -24.95 23.47 -16.86
N ASP A 9 -26.03 22.83 -16.40
CA ASP A 9 -26.02 22.00 -15.20
C ASP A 9 -25.41 20.62 -15.47
N ALA A 10 -25.71 20.02 -16.64
CA ALA A 10 -25.21 18.70 -17.00
C ALA A 10 -23.67 18.66 -17.14
N GLY A 11 -23.08 19.74 -17.66
CA GLY A 11 -21.63 19.89 -17.73
C GLY A 11 -21.00 20.02 -16.34
N ALA A 12 -21.59 20.82 -15.46
CA ALA A 12 -21.09 21.00 -14.09
C ALA A 12 -21.10 19.70 -13.28
N TRP A 13 -22.17 18.91 -13.39
CA TRP A 13 -22.26 17.58 -12.75
C TRP A 13 -21.23 16.60 -13.32
N PHE A 14 -20.96 16.63 -14.62
CA PHE A 14 -19.91 15.81 -15.23
C PHE A 14 -18.52 16.16 -14.70
N TYR A 15 -18.19 17.46 -14.60
CA TYR A 15 -16.91 17.89 -14.03
C TYR A 15 -16.77 17.55 -12.55
N LEU A 16 -17.83 17.71 -11.76
CA LEU A 16 -17.83 17.32 -10.35
C LEU A 16 -17.64 15.80 -10.18
N PHE A 17 -18.33 15.00 -10.99
CA PHE A 17 -18.17 13.55 -10.99
C PHE A 17 -16.74 13.14 -11.37
N LEU A 18 -16.18 13.75 -12.43
CA LEU A 18 -14.84 13.44 -12.91
C LEU A 18 -13.77 13.85 -11.88
N MET A 19 -13.93 15.03 -11.25
CA MET A 19 -13.04 15.48 -10.19
C MET A 19 -13.13 14.58 -8.95
N PHE A 20 -14.33 14.16 -8.55
CA PHE A 20 -14.53 13.20 -7.47
C PHE A 20 -13.88 11.85 -7.78
N ALA A 21 -14.06 11.32 -8.99
CA ALA A 21 -13.45 10.06 -9.41
C ALA A 21 -11.91 10.12 -9.39
N VAL A 22 -11.32 11.24 -9.83
CA VAL A 22 -9.87 11.46 -9.73
C VAL A 22 -9.43 11.54 -8.28
N ILE A 23 -10.15 12.25 -7.40
CA ILE A 23 -9.83 12.30 -5.97
C ILE A 23 -9.89 10.90 -5.36
N VAL A 24 -10.94 10.13 -5.63
CA VAL A 24 -11.05 8.75 -5.12
C VAL A 24 -9.91 7.90 -5.64
N PHE A 25 -9.56 8.00 -6.93
CA PHE A 25 -8.44 7.26 -7.51
C PHE A 25 -7.11 7.62 -6.85
N VAL A 26 -6.85 8.90 -6.62
CA VAL A 26 -5.64 9.37 -5.93
C VAL A 26 -5.65 8.93 -4.47
N VAL A 27 -6.75 9.11 -3.74
CA VAL A 27 -6.85 8.70 -2.34
C VAL A 27 -6.68 7.20 -2.20
N VAL A 28 -7.37 6.38 -3.01
CA VAL A 28 -7.24 4.92 -2.95
C VAL A 28 -5.85 4.46 -3.40
N GLY A 29 -5.25 5.09 -4.41
CA GLY A 29 -3.90 4.76 -4.87
C GLY A 29 -2.82 5.08 -3.83
N PHE A 30 -2.94 6.20 -3.12
CA PHE A 30 -1.95 6.63 -2.12
C PHE A 30 -2.22 6.06 -0.72
N PHE A 31 -3.48 5.93 -0.31
CA PHE A 31 -3.88 5.40 1.01
C PHE A 31 -4.17 3.89 0.98
N GLY A 32 -4.11 3.23 -0.18
CA GLY A 32 -4.20 1.77 -0.25
C GLY A 32 -3.19 1.11 0.69
N GLY A 33 -1.95 1.59 0.75
CA GLY A 33 -0.94 1.08 1.69
C GLY A 33 -1.36 1.02 3.17
N LEU A 34 -2.32 1.85 3.58
CA LEU A 34 -2.78 1.96 4.97
C LEU A 34 -3.63 0.78 5.43
N PHE A 35 -4.33 0.07 4.53
CA PHE A 35 -5.06 -1.14 4.91
C PHE A 35 -4.27 -2.44 4.63
N VAL A 36 -2.99 -2.34 4.28
CA VAL A 36 -2.16 -3.55 4.23
C VAL A 36 -1.92 -4.00 5.67
N ASP A 37 -2.44 -5.17 6.00
CA ASP A 37 -2.35 -5.74 7.35
C ASP A 37 -0.95 -6.30 7.62
N GLU A 38 -0.45 -6.10 8.84
CA GLU A 38 0.83 -6.64 9.31
C GLU A 38 0.87 -8.17 9.28
N ALA A 39 -0.28 -8.84 9.37
CA ALA A 39 -0.41 -10.28 9.22
C ALA A 39 0.11 -10.76 7.87
N VAL A 40 0.05 -9.94 6.81
CA VAL A 40 0.65 -10.28 5.50
C VAL A 40 2.16 -10.39 5.63
N ALA A 41 2.79 -9.43 6.31
CA ALA A 41 4.24 -9.43 6.54
C ALA A 41 4.67 -10.58 7.45
N ILE A 42 3.96 -10.80 8.56
CA ILE A 42 4.22 -11.91 9.49
C ILE A 42 4.06 -13.26 8.79
N ARG A 43 3.01 -13.43 7.98
CA ARG A 43 2.77 -14.67 7.23
C ARG A 43 3.89 -14.91 6.22
N ALA A 44 4.31 -13.89 5.48
CA ALA A 44 5.43 -13.99 4.55
C ALA A 44 6.72 -14.43 5.25
N LEU A 45 7.05 -13.79 6.38
CA LEU A 45 8.22 -14.14 7.18
C LEU A 45 8.15 -15.58 7.71
N LYS A 46 7.00 -16.01 8.24
CA LYS A 46 6.78 -17.39 8.68
C LYS A 46 6.95 -18.39 7.54
N THR A 47 6.40 -18.10 6.35
CA THR A 47 6.54 -18.99 5.17
C THR A 47 7.98 -19.11 4.70
N SER A 48 8.81 -18.11 4.99
CA SER A 48 10.25 -18.14 4.70
C SER A 48 11.11 -18.74 5.81
N GLY A 49 10.49 -19.28 6.87
CA GLY A 49 11.21 -19.97 7.96
C GLY A 49 11.71 -19.05 9.07
N PHE A 50 11.32 -17.77 9.08
CA PHE A 50 11.63 -16.89 10.19
C PHE A 50 10.72 -17.18 11.39
N SER A 51 11.28 -17.00 12.59
CA SER A 51 10.60 -17.16 13.88
C SER A 51 10.78 -15.91 14.75
N SER A 52 10.06 -15.82 15.88
CA SER A 52 10.15 -14.67 16.81
C SER A 52 10.02 -13.30 16.13
N ILE A 53 9.01 -13.14 15.29
CA ILE A 53 8.80 -11.96 14.44
C ILE A 53 8.19 -10.81 15.26
N THR A 54 8.83 -9.65 15.21
CA THR A 54 8.34 -8.39 15.79
C THR A 54 8.36 -7.31 14.71
N ILE A 55 7.20 -6.72 14.41
CA ILE A 55 7.12 -5.56 13.51
C ILE A 55 7.64 -4.34 14.27
N LEU A 56 8.65 -3.67 13.71
CA LEU A 56 9.25 -2.45 14.27
C LEU A 56 8.62 -1.20 13.68
N ASP A 57 8.38 -1.21 12.37
CA ASP A 57 7.90 -0.02 11.66
C ASP A 57 7.04 -0.39 10.45
N ARG A 58 6.14 0.52 10.08
CA ARG A 58 5.23 0.40 8.95
C ARG A 58 5.20 1.69 8.14
N ASP A 59 5.81 1.62 6.97
CA ASP A 59 5.82 2.67 5.97
C ASP A 59 4.82 2.36 4.86
N TRP A 60 3.83 3.23 4.66
CA TRP A 60 2.85 3.13 3.57
C TRP A 60 3.06 4.21 2.49
N CYS A 61 3.80 5.28 2.83
CA CYS A 61 4.05 6.38 1.91
C CYS A 61 5.39 6.20 1.18
N ALA A 62 5.37 6.48 -0.13
CA ALA A 62 6.55 6.48 -1.01
C ALA A 62 7.44 5.23 -0.88
N VAL A 63 6.83 4.05 -0.70
CA VAL A 63 7.55 2.78 -0.50
C VAL A 63 8.51 2.45 -1.64
N ALA A 64 8.18 2.88 -2.87
CA ALA A 64 9.05 2.77 -4.04
C ALA A 64 10.41 3.47 -3.86
N LEU A 65 10.44 4.64 -3.21
CA LEU A 65 11.67 5.38 -2.91
C LEU A 65 12.44 4.80 -1.73
N ARG A 66 11.80 3.90 -0.95
CA ARG A 66 12.36 3.27 0.25
C ARG A 66 12.88 1.86 -0.02
N GLY A 67 13.10 1.52 -1.30
CA GLY A 67 13.68 0.26 -1.76
C GLY A 67 12.66 -0.81 -2.17
N CYS A 68 11.35 -0.55 -2.04
CA CYS A 68 10.31 -1.45 -2.55
C CYS A 68 10.00 -1.17 -4.03
N SER A 69 9.26 -2.04 -4.69
CA SER A 69 8.82 -1.85 -6.08
C SER A 69 7.72 -0.79 -6.15
N THR A 70 7.59 -0.12 -7.30
CA THR A 70 6.51 0.86 -7.56
C THR A 70 5.10 0.29 -7.44
N GLY A 71 4.94 -1.03 -7.53
CA GLY A 71 3.66 -1.69 -7.29
C GLY A 71 3.43 -2.16 -5.85
N ASP A 72 4.37 -1.91 -4.93
CA ASP A 72 4.20 -2.26 -3.52
C ASP A 72 3.46 -1.12 -2.81
N ALA A 73 2.64 -1.48 -1.83
CA ALA A 73 1.74 -0.54 -1.14
C ALA A 73 2.20 -0.26 0.29
N ALA A 74 2.90 -1.19 0.92
CA ALA A 74 3.46 -1.01 2.25
C ALA A 74 4.86 -1.65 2.36
N LYS A 75 5.70 -1.06 3.19
CA LYS A 75 6.99 -1.58 3.64
C LYS A 75 6.89 -1.78 5.14
N PHE A 76 7.14 -3.00 5.59
CA PHE A 76 7.20 -3.36 7.00
C PHE A 76 8.66 -3.64 7.35
N THR A 77 9.15 -3.03 8.42
CA THR A 77 10.44 -3.39 9.00
C THR A 77 10.17 -4.32 10.16
N ALA A 78 10.78 -5.49 10.16
CA ALA A 78 10.56 -6.50 11.18
C ALA A 78 11.90 -7.02 11.71
N ARG A 79 11.97 -7.27 13.01
CA ARG A 79 13.04 -8.06 13.62
C ARG A 79 12.55 -9.49 13.77
N ALA A 80 13.33 -10.44 13.26
CA ALA A 80 12.98 -11.85 13.33
C ALA A 80 14.23 -12.71 13.50
N VAL A 81 14.05 -13.95 13.96
CA VAL A 81 15.09 -14.97 14.04
C VAL A 81 15.09 -15.77 12.74
N ASN A 82 16.23 -15.80 12.06
CA ASN A 82 16.39 -16.56 10.82
C ASN A 82 16.43 -18.09 11.11
N PRO A 83 16.34 -18.95 10.07
CA PRO A 83 16.43 -20.41 10.25
C PRO A 83 17.76 -20.90 10.85
N VAL A 84 18.80 -20.07 10.84
CA VAL A 84 20.13 -20.36 11.40
C VAL A 84 20.20 -20.04 12.90
N GLY A 85 19.21 -19.33 13.45
CA GLY A 85 19.11 -18.95 14.85
C GLY A 85 19.58 -17.52 15.16
N ASP A 86 20.00 -16.75 14.17
CA ASP A 86 20.43 -15.36 14.36
C ASP A 86 19.25 -14.39 14.33
N THR A 87 19.31 -13.38 15.18
CA THR A 87 18.34 -12.27 15.15
C THR A 87 18.76 -11.27 14.08
N VAL A 88 17.91 -11.09 13.08
CA VAL A 88 18.15 -10.20 11.93
C VAL A 88 17.01 -9.22 11.74
N GLU A 89 17.32 -8.07 11.14
CA GLU A 89 16.34 -7.08 10.73
C GLU A 89 16.07 -7.22 9.24
N VAL A 90 14.78 -7.32 8.89
CA VAL A 90 14.33 -7.62 7.53
C VAL A 90 13.23 -6.66 7.13
N CYS A 91 13.24 -6.26 5.85
CA CYS A 91 12.20 -5.45 5.26
C CYS A 91 11.26 -6.32 4.44
N VAL A 92 9.97 -6.20 4.66
CA VAL A 92 8.92 -6.88 3.90
C VAL A 92 8.15 -5.85 3.09
N CYS A 93 8.30 -5.90 1.77
CA CYS A 93 7.52 -5.10 0.84
C CYS A 93 6.24 -5.86 0.50
N ALA A 94 5.08 -5.33 0.88
CA ALA A 94 3.78 -5.95 0.62
C ALA A 94 3.01 -5.13 -0.41
N GLY A 95 2.46 -5.83 -1.41
CA GLY A 95 1.59 -5.24 -2.41
C GLY A 95 0.14 -5.12 -1.96
N TRP A 96 -0.63 -4.29 -2.66
CA TRP A 96 -2.08 -4.16 -2.44
C TRP A 96 -2.85 -5.25 -3.20
N LEU A 97 -3.77 -5.93 -2.50
CA LEU A 97 -4.81 -6.85 -2.96
C LEU A 97 -4.41 -8.11 -3.76
N LEU A 98 -3.47 -8.03 -4.70
CA LEU A 98 -3.08 -9.14 -5.60
C LEU A 98 -1.57 -9.36 -5.68
N LYS A 99 -0.76 -8.43 -5.20
CA LYS A 99 0.69 -8.53 -5.28
C LYS A 99 1.28 -9.12 -4.00
N GLY A 100 2.01 -10.23 -4.14
CA GLY A 100 2.62 -10.95 -3.04
C GLY A 100 3.63 -10.11 -2.26
N ALA A 101 3.94 -10.55 -1.03
CA ALA A 101 4.95 -9.92 -0.20
C ALA A 101 6.36 -10.42 -0.57
N THR A 102 7.31 -9.49 -0.67
CA THR A 102 8.72 -9.79 -0.93
C THR A 102 9.54 -9.44 0.31
N ILE A 103 10.34 -10.39 0.78
CA ILE A 103 11.26 -10.18 1.90
C ILE A 103 12.61 -9.76 1.34
N ARG A 104 13.20 -8.73 1.92
CA ARG A 104 14.56 -8.29 1.65
C ARG A 104 15.33 -8.20 2.96
N THR A 105 16.44 -8.92 3.01
CA THR A 105 17.43 -8.83 4.08
C THR A 105 18.33 -7.64 3.78
N GLN A 106 18.60 -6.80 4.79
CA GLN A 106 19.67 -5.82 4.71
C GLN A 106 21.01 -6.46 5.11
#